data_AF-A0A381TMT7-F1
#
_entry.id   AF-A0A381TMT7-F1
#
_cell.length_a   1.000
_cell.length_b   1.000
_cell.length_c   1.000
_cell.angle_alpha   90.00
_cell.angle_beta   90.00
_cell.angle_gamma   90.00
#
_symmetry.space_group_name_H-M   'P 1'
#
loop_
_entity.id
_entity.type
_entity.pdbx_description
1 polymer ?
#
loop_
_entity_poly.entity_id
_entity_poly.type
_entity_poly.pdbx_seq_one_letter_code
_entity_poly.pdbx_strand_id
1 'polypeptide(L)'
;MDNELLFTSKIVEDSKYLDSKSYGDLSPKIKLAVQDTFNLIERTSGDIISKFENSVERVAEARKINKEELYQYFDKELREQLGE
;
A
#
# COMPACT_ATOMS: atom_id res chain seq x y z
N MET A 1 20.50 3.39 -6.01
CA MET A 1 20.00 2.26 -5.22
C MET A 1 18.53 2.52 -5.05
N ASP A 2 17.72 1.67 -5.66
CA ASP A 2 16.32 1.93 -5.95
C ASP A 2 15.50 1.83 -4.65
N ASN A 3 15.20 2.99 -4.06
CA ASN A 3 14.37 3.10 -2.87
C ASN A 3 12.99 2.43 -3.08
N GLU A 4 12.55 2.32 -4.34
CA GLU A 4 11.34 1.63 -4.77
C GLU A 4 11.38 0.11 -4.51
N LEU A 5 12.50 -0.55 -4.80
CA LEU A 5 12.67 -2.00 -4.54
C LEU A 5 12.81 -2.32 -3.05
N LEU A 6 13.38 -1.39 -2.28
CA LEU A 6 13.48 -1.48 -0.82
C LEU A 6 12.11 -1.26 -0.14
N PHE A 7 11.35 -0.26 -0.61
CA PHE A 7 9.99 0.06 -0.20
C PHE A 7 9.09 -1.17 -0.28
N THR A 8 9.10 -1.85 -1.43
CA THR A 8 8.18 -2.96 -1.66
C THR A 8 8.61 -4.25 -0.97
N SER A 9 9.92 -4.50 -0.80
CA SER A 9 10.40 -5.70 -0.11
C SER A 9 10.09 -5.64 1.38
N LYS A 10 10.30 -4.48 2.02
CA LYS A 10 9.91 -4.28 3.43
C LYS A 10 8.41 -4.43 3.60
N ILE A 11 7.61 -3.71 2.84
CA ILE A 11 6.15 -3.68 3.04
C ILE A 11 5.48 -5.06 2.90
N VAL A 12 5.98 -5.92 1.99
CA VAL A 12 5.45 -7.28 1.80
C VAL A 12 5.88 -8.24 2.92
N GLU A 13 7.11 -8.14 3.43
CA GLU A 13 7.57 -8.96 4.56
C GLU A 13 6.89 -8.57 5.89
N ASP A 14 6.49 -7.30 6.00
CA ASP A 14 6.10 -6.65 7.24
C ASP A 14 4.61 -6.26 7.27
N SER A 15 3.72 -7.17 6.86
CA SER A 15 2.26 -7.03 7.06
C SER A 15 1.82 -6.80 8.53
N LYS A 16 2.76 -6.89 9.48
CA LYS A 16 2.65 -6.47 10.89
C LYS A 16 2.74 -4.95 11.12
N TYR A 17 3.00 -4.13 10.10
CA TYR A 17 3.31 -2.69 10.22
C TYR A 17 2.14 -1.80 9.81
N LEU A 18 0.93 -2.38 9.66
CA LEU A 18 -0.35 -1.65 9.66
C LEU A 18 -0.68 -1.05 11.05
N ASP A 19 0.32 -0.66 11.83
CA ASP A 19 0.20 -0.06 13.17
C ASP A 19 0.92 1.30 13.25
N SER A 20 1.14 1.93 12.08
CA SER A 20 1.61 3.31 12.01
C SER A 20 0.52 4.28 12.45
N LYS A 21 0.93 5.48 12.89
CA LYS A 21 -0.05 6.55 13.14
C LYS A 21 -0.85 6.86 11.87
N SER A 22 -0.17 6.83 10.73
CA SER A 22 -0.79 7.08 9.43
C SER A 22 -1.89 6.08 9.09
N TYR A 23 -1.71 4.79 9.39
CA TYR A 23 -2.77 3.80 9.25
C TYR A 23 -3.88 4.04 10.27
N GLY A 24 -3.52 4.33 11.53
CA GLY A 24 -4.47 4.65 12.61
C GLY A 24 -5.48 5.73 12.23
N ASP A 25 -5.02 6.79 11.57
CA ASP A 25 -5.81 7.97 11.18
C ASP A 25 -6.73 7.72 9.96
N LEU A 26 -6.56 6.61 9.24
CA LEU A 26 -7.39 6.31 8.08
C LEU A 26 -8.85 6.01 8.46
N SER A 27 -9.77 6.44 7.58
CA SER A 27 -11.16 6.00 7.66
C SER A 27 -11.27 4.48 7.49
N PRO A 28 -12.28 3.82 8.05
CA PRO A 28 -12.48 2.37 7.89
C PRO A 28 -12.50 1.92 6.42
N LYS A 29 -13.03 2.76 5.53
CA LYS A 29 -13.08 2.48 4.09
C LYS A 29 -11.68 2.38 3.47
N ILE A 30 -10.77 3.29 3.83
CA ILE A 30 -9.40 3.31 3.30
C ILE A 30 -8.56 2.23 3.96
N LYS A 31 -8.73 1.96 5.25
CA LYS A 31 -8.06 0.82 5.93
C LYS A 31 -8.30 -0.50 5.23
N LEU A 32 -9.56 -0.76 4.89
CA LEU A 32 -9.94 -1.97 4.18
C LEU A 32 -9.41 -1.98 2.73
N ALA A 33 -9.30 -0.81 2.09
CA ALA A 33 -8.70 -0.73 0.77
C ALA A 33 -7.20 -1.04 0.80
N VAL A 34 -6.46 -0.50 1.76
CA VAL A 34 -5.05 -0.83 1.98
C VAL A 34 -4.86 -2.34 2.18
N GLN A 35 -5.69 -2.96 3.01
CA GLN A 35 -5.66 -4.41 3.23
C GLN A 35 -5.91 -5.21 1.94
N ASP A 36 -6.90 -4.81 1.15
CA ASP A 36 -7.18 -5.46 -0.13
C ASP A 36 -6.06 -5.28 -1.14
N THR A 37 -5.40 -4.11 -1.16
CA THR A 37 -4.24 -3.86 -2.02
C THR A 37 -3.12 -4.85 -1.70
N PHE A 38 -2.80 -5.05 -0.42
CA PHE A 38 -1.81 -6.05 -0.02
C PHE A 38 -2.19 -7.47 -0.39
N ASN A 39 -3.43 -7.87 -0.08
CA ASN A 39 -3.94 -9.19 -0.44
C ASN A 39 -3.84 -9.44 -1.95
N LEU A 40 -4.05 -8.42 -2.78
CA LEU A 40 -4.00 -8.55 -4.22
C LEU A 40 -2.56 -8.59 -4.75
N ILE A 41 -1.63 -7.84 -4.16
CA ILE A 41 -0.19 -7.91 -4.47
C ILE A 41 0.35 -9.33 -4.22
N GLU A 42 0.01 -9.93 -3.07
CA GLU A 42 0.46 -11.29 -2.71
C GLU A 42 -0.04 -12.36 -3.69
N ARG A 43 -1.24 -12.16 -4.25
CA ARG A 43 -1.91 -13.12 -5.14
C ARG A 43 -1.59 -12.91 -6.61
N THR A 44 -0.98 -11.77 -6.96
CA THR A 44 -0.69 -11.41 -8.34
C THR A 44 0.73 -11.83 -8.70
N SER A 45 0.93 -12.38 -9.88
CA SER A 45 2.25 -12.71 -10.45
C SER A 45 2.77 -11.54 -11.29
N GLY A 46 4.08 -11.31 -11.34
CA GLY A 46 4.69 -10.19 -12.06
C GLY A 46 5.84 -9.54 -11.30
N ASP A 47 6.38 -8.45 -11.83
CA ASP A 47 7.27 -7.56 -11.09
C ASP A 47 6.48 -6.73 -10.07
N ILE A 48 7.18 -6.25 -9.05
CA ILE A 48 6.53 -5.66 -7.88
C ILE A 48 5.84 -4.31 -8.16
N ILE A 49 6.39 -3.52 -9.09
CA ILE A 49 5.82 -2.22 -9.48
C ILE A 49 4.51 -2.46 -10.21
N SER A 50 4.52 -3.32 -11.23
CA SER A 50 3.31 -3.68 -11.98
C SER A 50 2.22 -4.29 -11.08
N LYS A 51 2.61 -5.13 -10.11
CA LYS A 51 1.66 -5.68 -9.12
C LYS A 51 1.03 -4.59 -8.26
N PHE A 52 1.84 -3.67 -7.75
CA PHE A 52 1.36 -2.59 -6.88
C PHE A 52 0.40 -1.67 -7.62
N GLU A 53 0.80 -1.15 -8.79
CA GLU A 53 -0.04 -0.26 -9.61
C GLU A 53 -1.37 -0.93 -9.99
N ASN A 54 -1.31 -2.18 -10.46
CA ASN A 54 -2.51 -2.93 -10.81
C ASN A 54 -3.41 -3.17 -9.59
N SER A 55 -2.82 -3.45 -8.43
CA SER A 55 -3.57 -3.71 -7.21
C SER A 55 -4.25 -2.45 -6.68
N VAL A 56 -3.56 -1.31 -6.70
CA VAL A 56 -4.12 -0.01 -6.32
C VAL A 56 -5.30 0.34 -7.25
N GLU A 57 -5.13 0.18 -8.56
CA GLU A 57 -6.19 0.49 -9.53
C GLU A 57 -7.44 -0.37 -9.32
N ARG A 58 -7.26 -1.70 -9.23
CA ARG A 58 -8.38 -2.64 -9.05
C ARG A 58 -9.11 -2.44 -7.72
N VAL A 59 -8.38 -2.14 -6.66
CA VAL A 59 -8.99 -1.88 -5.34
C VAL A 59 -9.71 -0.53 -5.32
N ALA A 60 -9.14 0.50 -5.94
CA ALA A 60 -9.76 1.81 -6.05
C ALA A 60 -11.12 1.73 -6.77
N GLU A 61 -11.16 0.99 -7.88
CA GLU A 61 -12.40 0.70 -8.61
C GLU A 61 -13.40 -0.10 -7.76
N ALA A 62 -12.96 -1.21 -7.16
CA ALA A 62 -13.83 -2.10 -6.39
C ALA A 62 -14.46 -1.40 -5.18
N ARG A 63 -13.70 -0.55 -4.48
CA ARG A 63 -14.14 0.17 -3.28
C ARG A 63 -14.67 1.56 -3.56
N LYS A 64 -14.67 1.99 -4.83
CA LYS A 64 -15.11 3.32 -5.27
C LYS A 64 -14.41 4.41 -4.45
N ILE A 65 -13.08 4.35 -4.40
CA ILE A 65 -12.22 5.35 -3.76
C ILE A 65 -11.30 5.96 -4.81
N ASN A 66 -10.77 7.14 -4.50
CA ASN A 66 -9.76 7.74 -5.36
C ASN A 66 -8.44 6.99 -5.18
N LYS A 67 -7.84 6.51 -6.28
CA LYS A 67 -6.53 5.84 -6.24
C LYS A 67 -5.43 6.76 -5.69
N GLU A 68 -5.57 8.07 -5.89
CA GLU A 68 -4.66 9.07 -5.33
C GLU A 68 -4.63 9.03 -3.80
N GLU A 69 -5.76 8.73 -3.12
CA GLU A 69 -5.79 8.59 -1.67
C GLU A 69 -4.98 7.38 -1.19
N LEU A 70 -4.96 6.29 -1.96
CA LEU A 70 -4.12 5.13 -1.66
C LEU A 70 -2.64 5.47 -1.87
N TYR A 71 -2.28 6.11 -2.99
CA TYR A 71 -0.90 6.51 -3.25
C TYR A 71 -0.38 7.46 -2.17
N GLN A 72 -1.17 8.46 -1.77
CA GLN A 72 -0.82 9.37 -0.69
C GLN A 72 -0.61 8.64 0.64
N TYR A 73 -1.46 7.68 0.97
CA TYR A 73 -1.28 6.86 2.16
C TYR A 73 0.04 6.07 2.09
N PHE A 74 0.31 5.38 0.98
CA PHE A 74 1.52 4.56 0.86
C PHE A 74 2.82 5.40 0.86
N ASP A 75 2.81 6.59 0.26
CA ASP A 75 3.92 7.55 0.35
C ASP A 75 4.14 8.03 1.80
N LYS A 76 3.06 8.36 2.52
CA LYS A 76 3.13 8.77 3.93
C LYS A 76 3.65 7.63 4.82
N GLU A 77 3.14 6.42 4.61
CA GLU A 77 3.59 5.21 5.30
C GLU A 77 5.08 4.97 5.07
N LEU A 78 5.54 5.09 3.81
CA LEU A 78 6.95 4.93 3.49
C LEU A 78 7.84 5.92 4.24
N ARG A 79 7.45 7.20 4.27
CA ARG A 79 8.21 8.23 4.99
C ARG A 79 8.27 7.94 6.49
N GLU A 80 7.13 7.59 7.09
CA GLU A 80 7.05 7.22 8.52
C GLU A 80 7.96 6.03 8.84
N GLN A 81 7.99 5.01 7.99
CA GLN A 81 8.84 3.82 8.16
C GLN A 81 10.34 4.08 7.89
N LEU A 82 10.67 5.12 7.11
CA LEU A 82 12.05 5.56 6.89
C LEU A 82 12.55 6.53 7.96
N GLY A 83 11.67 7.01 8.84
CA GLY A 83 11.99 7.98 9.89
C GLY A 83 12.24 9.39 9.37
N GLU A 84 11.67 9.73 8.22
CA GLU A 84 11.63 11.09 7.63
C GLU A 84 10.46 11.91 8.19
#